data_AF-M0FSE0-F1
#
_entry.id   AF-M0FSE0-F1
#
_cell.length_a   1.000
_cell.length_b   1.000
_cell.length_c   1.000
_cell.angle_alpha   90.00
_cell.angle_beta   90.00
_cell.angle_gamma   90.00
#
_symmetry.space_group_name_H-M   'P 1'
#
loop_
_entity.id
_entity.type
_entity.pdbx_description
1 polymer ?
#
loop_
_entity_poly.entity_id
_entity_poly.type
_entity_poly.pdbx_seq_one_letter_code
_entity_poly.pdbx_strand_id
1 'polypeptide(L)'
;MREPFDPGFDFDRGTVAAVTATTVLLCATVLFVVDRPAWMLPAAIAVGALATTLGGFYDASANNAILGVALATLPLYALVFVYRIGGVPTPDTHPDLLFATAVYSAGDVLGYVPMMAVFAYVSATVTDRLRRRFGPPVGYPDRGEARRITGLDDETR
;
A
#
# COMPACT_ATOMS: atom_id res chain seq x y z
N MET A 1 -10.22 17.65 30.23
CA MET A 1 -10.25 18.09 28.82
C MET A 1 -10.82 16.94 28.01
N ARG A 2 -11.94 17.15 27.30
CA ARG A 2 -12.48 16.15 26.36
C ARG A 2 -11.89 16.51 25.00
N GLU A 3 -10.91 15.75 24.53
CA GLU A 3 -10.52 15.82 23.13
C GLU A 3 -11.73 15.45 22.28
N PRO A 4 -12.10 16.26 21.28
CA PRO A 4 -13.10 15.85 20.30
C PRO A 4 -12.53 14.64 19.58
N PHE A 5 -13.19 13.49 19.75
CA PHE A 5 -12.92 12.30 18.97
C PHE A 5 -13.28 12.65 17.53
N ASP A 6 -12.29 13.03 16.73
CA ASP A 6 -12.41 13.21 15.29
C ASP A 6 -12.08 11.86 14.66
N PRO A 7 -13.08 11.04 14.25
CA PRO A 7 -12.85 9.74 13.64
C PRO A 7 -12.40 9.90 12.16
N GLY A 8 -11.47 10.81 11.91
CA GLY A 8 -10.82 10.97 10.63
C GLY A 8 -10.13 9.68 10.23
N PHE A 9 -10.34 9.24 8.99
CA PHE A 9 -9.52 8.18 8.42
C PHE A 9 -8.13 8.78 8.16
N ASP A 10 -7.20 8.60 9.10
CA ASP A 10 -5.84 9.11 8.95
C ASP A 10 -5.10 8.34 7.86
N PHE A 11 -4.49 9.09 6.93
CA PHE A 11 -3.62 8.56 5.89
C PHE A 11 -2.54 9.58 5.48
N ASP A 12 -1.36 9.07 5.10
CA ASP A 12 -0.28 9.87 4.52
C ASP A 12 -0.29 9.77 3.00
N ARG A 13 -0.42 10.92 2.33
CA ARG A 13 -0.51 11.00 0.85
C ARG A 13 0.74 10.47 0.17
N GLY A 14 1.93 10.73 0.73
CA GLY A 14 3.20 10.30 0.15
C GLY A 14 3.32 8.78 0.16
N THR A 15 3.06 8.16 1.30
CA THR A 15 3.05 6.71 1.48
C THR A 15 1.99 6.05 0.61
N VAL A 16 0.78 6.60 0.55
CA VAL A 16 -0.29 6.11 -0.33
C VAL A 16 0.13 6.13 -1.80
N ALA A 17 0.74 7.22 -2.28
CA ALA A 17 1.19 7.34 -3.66
C ALA A 17 2.28 6.30 -3.98
N ALA A 18 3.23 6.11 -3.06
CA ALA A 18 4.28 5.08 -3.20
C ALA A 18 3.69 3.67 -3.24
N VAL A 19 2.80 3.33 -2.30
CA VAL A 19 2.07 2.05 -2.25
C VAL A 19 1.31 1.82 -3.55
N THR A 20 0.60 2.83 -4.06
CA THR A 20 -0.15 2.74 -5.32
C THR A 20 0.79 2.43 -6.48
N ALA A 21 1.87 3.21 -6.63
CA ALA A 21 2.85 3.02 -7.70
C ALA A 21 3.51 1.64 -7.64
N THR A 22 3.94 1.19 -6.46
CA THR A 22 4.55 -0.13 -6.29
C THR A 22 3.55 -1.25 -6.56
N THR A 23 2.29 -1.10 -6.17
CA THR A 23 1.22 -2.09 -6.49
C THR A 23 1.10 -2.26 -7.99
N VAL A 24 1.01 -1.15 -8.74
CA VAL A 24 0.90 -1.17 -10.20
C VAL A 24 2.13 -1.84 -10.83
N LEU A 25 3.33 -1.47 -10.40
CA LEU A 25 4.59 -2.02 -10.94
C LEU A 25 4.74 -3.52 -10.68
N LEU A 26 4.50 -3.97 -9.44
CA LEU A 26 4.59 -5.39 -9.10
C LEU A 26 3.54 -6.21 -9.84
N CYS A 27 2.30 -5.72 -9.93
CA CYS A 27 1.25 -6.43 -10.66
C CYS A 27 1.52 -6.46 -12.17
N ALA A 28 2.05 -5.39 -12.76
CA ALA A 28 2.49 -5.40 -14.15
C ALA A 28 3.59 -6.46 -14.37
N THR A 29 4.55 -6.57 -13.45
CA THR A 29 5.61 -7.59 -13.52
C THR A 29 5.03 -9.01 -13.40
N VAL A 30 4.10 -9.22 -12.47
CA VAL A 30 3.42 -10.51 -12.30
C VAL A 30 2.64 -10.91 -13.56
N LEU A 31 1.92 -9.98 -14.18
CA LEU A 31 1.11 -10.27 -15.37
C LEU A 31 1.97 -10.51 -16.60
N PHE A 32 2.96 -9.65 -16.88
CA PHE A 32 3.67 -9.66 -18.17
C PHE A 32 5.02 -10.38 -18.15
N VAL A 33 5.63 -10.61 -16.98
CA VAL A 33 6.92 -11.29 -16.86
C VAL A 33 6.75 -12.69 -16.29
N VAL A 34 5.95 -12.83 -15.22
CA VAL A 34 5.73 -14.13 -14.56
C VAL A 34 4.60 -14.93 -15.24
N ASP A 35 3.66 -14.25 -15.90
CA ASP A 35 2.49 -14.84 -16.56
C ASP A 35 1.63 -15.68 -15.59
N ARG A 36 1.47 -15.17 -14.36
CA ARG A 36 0.71 -15.84 -13.28
C ARG A 36 -0.17 -14.85 -12.54
N PRO A 37 -1.39 -14.53 -13.03
CA PRO A 37 -2.23 -13.47 -12.45
C PRO A 37 -2.55 -13.68 -10.95
N ALA A 38 -2.66 -14.93 -10.50
CA ALA A 38 -2.88 -15.24 -9.08
C ALA A 38 -1.77 -14.73 -8.14
N TRP A 39 -0.56 -14.46 -8.65
CA TRP A 39 0.56 -13.92 -7.88
C TRP A 39 0.41 -12.44 -7.51
N MET A 40 -0.62 -11.76 -8.02
CA MET A 40 -0.97 -10.39 -7.59
C MET A 40 -1.32 -10.34 -6.09
N LEU A 41 -1.84 -11.44 -5.54
CA LEU A 41 -2.16 -11.54 -4.10
C LEU A 41 -0.91 -11.49 -3.21
N PRO A 42 0.14 -12.32 -3.43
CA PRO A 42 1.44 -12.15 -2.78
C PRO A 42 2.07 -10.78 -2.97
N ALA A 43 1.92 -10.16 -4.15
CA ALA A 43 2.43 -8.81 -4.38
C ALA A 43 1.79 -7.80 -3.41
N ALA A 44 0.48 -7.92 -3.14
CA ALA A 44 -0.21 -7.06 -2.18
C ALA A 44 0.36 -7.19 -0.75
N ILE A 45 0.78 -8.40 -0.35
CA ILE A 45 1.45 -8.62 0.94
C ILE A 45 2.75 -7.81 1.00
N ALA A 46 3.57 -7.87 -0.05
CA ALA A 46 4.83 -7.14 -0.14
C ALA A 46 4.63 -5.62 -0.10
N VAL A 47 3.61 -5.10 -0.78
CA VAL A 47 3.32 -3.66 -0.74
C VAL A 47 2.82 -3.22 0.64
N GLY A 48 2.01 -4.02 1.33
CA GLY A 48 1.62 -3.69 2.71
C GLY A 48 2.82 -3.62 3.66
N ALA A 49 3.81 -4.50 3.50
CA ALA A 49 5.08 -4.40 4.23
C ALA A 49 5.87 -3.12 3.86
N LEU A 50 5.86 -2.72 2.58
CA LEU A 50 6.47 -1.47 2.14
C LEU A 50 5.82 -0.26 2.82
N ALA A 51 4.48 -0.22 2.93
CA ALA A 51 3.76 0.86 3.61
C ALA A 51 4.25 1.08 5.04
N THR A 52 4.54 0.00 5.78
CA THR A 52 5.14 0.07 7.12
C THR A 52 6.58 0.52 7.17
N THR A 53 7.36 0.30 6.11
CA THR A 53 8.75 0.77 6.05
C THR A 53 8.85 2.26 5.71
N LEU A 54 7.90 2.77 4.92
CA LEU A 54 7.84 4.17 4.52
C LEU A 54 7.17 5.06 5.57
N GLY A 55 6.18 4.52 6.29
CA GLY A 55 5.47 5.24 7.34
C GLY A 55 6.30 5.48 8.61
N GLY A 56 6.00 6.57 9.29
CA GLY A 56 6.47 6.87 10.64
C GLY A 56 5.91 5.91 11.69
N PHE A 57 6.46 5.96 12.91
CA PHE A 57 6.06 5.08 14.01
C PHE A 57 4.61 5.29 14.47
N TYR A 58 4.06 6.49 14.23
CA TYR A 58 2.69 6.86 14.56
C TYR A 58 1.75 6.84 13.35
N ASP A 59 2.24 6.51 12.15
CA ASP A 59 1.44 6.55 10.95
C ASP A 59 0.48 5.36 10.84
N ALA A 60 -0.68 5.60 10.24
CA ALA A 60 -1.68 4.58 9.92
C ALA A 60 -1.27 3.74 8.70
N SER A 61 -0.15 3.02 8.81
CA SER A 61 0.44 2.21 7.74
C SER A 61 -0.55 1.23 7.08
N ALA A 62 -1.45 0.63 7.86
CA ALA A 62 -2.47 -0.28 7.36
C ALA A 62 -3.54 0.44 6.51
N ASN A 63 -3.94 1.66 6.91
CA ASN A 63 -4.85 2.49 6.13
C ASN A 63 -4.20 2.93 4.81
N ASN A 64 -2.94 3.35 4.87
CA ASN A 64 -2.15 3.73 3.69
C ASN A 64 -2.04 2.56 2.70
N ALA A 65 -1.81 1.35 3.21
CA ALA A 65 -1.72 0.13 2.40
C ALA A 65 -3.06 -0.18 1.70
N ILE A 66 -4.18 -0.17 2.44
CA ILE A 66 -5.51 -0.40 1.86
C ILE A 66 -5.84 0.63 0.79
N LEU A 67 -5.60 1.90 1.09
CA LEU A 67 -6.01 3.01 0.23
C LEU A 67 -5.15 3.05 -1.02
N GLY A 68 -3.84 2.80 -0.91
CA GLY A 68 -2.96 2.72 -2.09
C GLY A 68 -3.29 1.54 -3.01
N VAL A 69 -3.66 0.37 -2.47
CA VAL A 69 -4.12 -0.76 -3.30
C VAL A 69 -5.48 -0.45 -3.94
N ALA A 70 -6.41 0.18 -3.21
CA ALA A 70 -7.71 0.57 -3.75
C ALA A 70 -7.57 1.60 -4.88
N LEU A 71 -6.65 2.56 -4.77
CA LEU A 71 -6.38 3.52 -5.85
C LEU A 71 -5.75 2.86 -7.09
N ALA A 72 -5.05 1.73 -6.92
CA ALA A 72 -4.49 0.97 -8.04
C ALA A 72 -5.55 0.25 -8.89
N THR A 73 -6.82 0.22 -8.48
CA THR A 73 -7.90 -0.48 -9.22
C THR A 73 -7.98 -0.06 -10.69
N LEU A 74 -7.96 1.25 -10.97
CA LEU A 74 -8.09 1.77 -12.34
C LEU A 74 -6.93 1.33 -13.25
N PRO A 75 -5.65 1.55 -12.88
CA PRO A 75 -4.54 1.06 -13.69
C PRO A 75 -4.49 -0.48 -13.76
N LEU A 76 -4.87 -1.19 -12.69
CA LEU A 76 -4.92 -2.65 -12.71
C LEU A 76 -5.95 -3.18 -13.70
N TYR A 77 -7.13 -2.54 -13.81
CA TYR A 77 -8.12 -2.92 -14.82
C TYR A 77 -7.54 -2.82 -16.24
N ALA A 78 -6.85 -1.72 -16.55
CA ALA A 78 -6.20 -1.57 -17.85
C ALA A 78 -5.13 -2.64 -18.08
N LEU A 79 -4.30 -2.94 -17.08
CA LEU A 79 -3.26 -3.98 -17.19
C LEU A 79 -3.86 -5.37 -17.40
N VAL A 80 -4.90 -5.75 -16.66
CA VAL A 80 -5.58 -7.05 -16.80
C VAL A 80 -6.29 -7.15 -18.15
N PHE A 81 -6.85 -6.04 -18.65
CA PHE A 81 -7.42 -5.99 -19.99
C PHE A 81 -6.38 -6.25 -21.09
N VAL A 82 -5.25 -5.54 -21.04
CA VAL A 82 -4.13 -5.71 -21.98
C VAL A 82 -3.54 -7.12 -21.88
N TYR A 83 -3.42 -7.66 -20.66
CA TYR A 83 -2.96 -9.02 -20.42
C TYR A 83 -3.89 -10.05 -21.09
N ARG A 84 -5.20 -9.95 -20.89
CA ARG A 84 -6.17 -10.92 -21.43
C ARG A 84 -6.28 -10.90 -22.94
N ILE A 85 -6.13 -9.72 -23.56
CA ILE A 85 -6.16 -9.63 -25.03
C ILE A 85 -4.83 -10.04 -25.68
N GLY A 86 -3.82 -10.41 -24.88
CA GLY A 86 -2.50 -10.85 -25.35
C GLY A 86 -1.58 -9.70 -25.76
N GLY A 87 -1.86 -8.46 -25.35
CA GLY A 87 -1.05 -7.29 -25.69
C GLY A 87 -1.89 -6.06 -26.08
N VAL A 88 -1.36 -5.22 -26.97
CA VAL A 88 -2.07 -4.03 -27.44
C VAL A 88 -3.11 -4.44 -28.50
N PRO A 89 -4.40 -4.04 -28.39
CA PRO A 89 -5.42 -4.38 -29.37
C PRO A 89 -5.00 -3.93 -30.77
N THR A 90 -5.06 -4.83 -31.76
CA THR A 90 -4.83 -4.47 -33.16
C THR A 90 -6.12 -3.92 -33.79
N PRO A 91 -6.04 -3.09 -34.84
CA PRO A 91 -7.20 -2.46 -35.47
C PRO A 91 -8.29 -3.45 -35.94
N ASP A 92 -7.90 -4.70 -36.24
CA ASP A 92 -8.80 -5.74 -36.73
C ASP A 92 -9.41 -6.61 -35.63
N THR A 93 -9.24 -6.23 -34.35
CA THR A 93 -9.78 -7.01 -33.24
C THR A 93 -11.30 -6.99 -33.26
N HIS A 94 -11.92 -8.17 -33.29
CA HIS A 94 -13.37 -8.31 -33.31
C HIS A 94 -14.03 -7.59 -32.11
N PRO A 95 -15.07 -6.77 -32.33
CA PRO A 95 -15.76 -6.03 -31.25
C PRO A 95 -16.29 -6.91 -30.13
N ASP A 96 -16.82 -8.09 -30.45
CA ASP A 96 -17.36 -9.03 -29.46
C ASP A 96 -16.26 -9.57 -28.53
N LEU A 97 -15.04 -9.74 -29.06
CA LEU A 97 -13.88 -10.16 -28.27
C LEU A 97 -13.43 -9.04 -27.33
N LEU A 98 -13.44 -7.78 -27.78
CA LEU A 98 -13.14 -6.63 -26.93
C LEU A 98 -14.15 -6.51 -25.79
N PHE A 99 -15.44 -6.68 -26.09
CA PHE A 99 -16.50 -6.64 -25.08
C PHE A 99 -16.35 -7.77 -24.07
N ALA A 100 -16.20 -9.02 -24.52
CA ALA A 100 -16.00 -10.16 -23.63
C ALA A 100 -14.77 -9.97 -22.74
N THR A 101 -13.66 -9.51 -23.33
CA THR A 101 -12.43 -9.22 -22.57
C THR A 101 -12.65 -8.16 -21.50
N ALA A 102 -13.35 -7.06 -21.82
CA ALA A 102 -13.67 -6.01 -20.86
C ALA A 102 -14.46 -6.56 -19.66
N VAL A 103 -15.48 -7.39 -19.93
CA VAL A 103 -16.31 -8.01 -18.89
C VAL A 103 -15.49 -8.95 -18.01
N TYR A 104 -14.67 -9.84 -18.60
CA TYR A 104 -13.82 -10.75 -17.84
C TYR A 104 -12.76 -10.03 -17.01
N SER A 105 -12.12 -8.99 -17.57
CA SER A 105 -11.16 -8.16 -16.84
C SER A 105 -11.82 -7.40 -15.67
N ALA A 106 -13.04 -6.91 -15.85
CA ALA A 106 -13.80 -6.29 -14.77
C ALA A 106 -14.10 -7.31 -13.65
N GLY A 107 -14.49 -8.53 -14.02
CA GLY A 107 -14.72 -9.63 -13.09
C GLY A 107 -13.47 -9.99 -12.27
N ASP A 108 -12.31 -10.08 -12.93
CA ASP A 108 -11.04 -10.33 -12.25
C ASP A 108 -10.71 -9.21 -11.25
N VAL A 109 -10.83 -7.95 -11.66
CA VAL A 109 -10.54 -6.80 -10.79
C VAL A 109 -11.46 -6.78 -9.56
N LEU A 110 -12.76 -7.04 -9.77
CA LEU A 110 -13.73 -7.13 -8.69
C LEU A 110 -13.46 -8.29 -7.72
N GLY A 111 -12.86 -9.39 -8.22
CA GLY A 111 -12.44 -10.51 -7.37
C GLY A 111 -11.12 -10.25 -6.64
N TYR A 112 -10.08 -9.85 -7.36
CA TYR A 112 -8.72 -9.75 -6.84
C TYR A 112 -8.47 -8.51 -6.00
N VAL A 113 -8.94 -7.33 -6.42
CA VAL A 113 -8.58 -6.07 -5.74
C VAL A 113 -9.07 -6.02 -4.29
N PRO A 114 -10.32 -6.41 -3.96
CA PRO A 114 -10.75 -6.45 -2.57
C PRO A 114 -9.90 -7.39 -1.71
N MET A 115 -9.53 -8.56 -2.23
CA MET A 115 -8.64 -9.49 -1.53
C MET A 115 -7.23 -8.92 -1.36
N MET A 116 -6.68 -8.28 -2.40
CA MET A 116 -5.38 -7.60 -2.32
C MET A 116 -5.39 -6.51 -1.25
N ALA A 117 -6.45 -5.71 -1.19
CA ALA A 117 -6.58 -4.64 -0.20
C ALA A 117 -6.57 -5.23 1.23
N VAL A 118 -7.31 -6.31 1.48
CA VAL A 118 -7.29 -7.03 2.77
C VAL A 118 -5.90 -7.58 3.08
N PHE A 119 -5.22 -8.20 2.13
CA PHE A 119 -3.87 -8.73 2.34
C PHE A 119 -2.83 -7.65 2.61
N ALA A 120 -2.90 -6.52 1.91
CA ALA A 120 -2.04 -5.38 2.16
C ALA A 120 -2.29 -4.77 3.55
N TYR A 121 -3.54 -4.69 4.00
CA TYR A 121 -3.87 -4.23 5.35
C TYR A 121 -3.32 -5.17 6.43
N VAL A 122 -3.57 -6.47 6.27
CA VAL A 122 -3.12 -7.48 7.25
C VAL A 122 -1.60 -7.53 7.29
N SER A 123 -0.93 -7.50 6.13
CA SER A 123 0.53 -7.53 6.08
C SER A 123 1.15 -6.27 6.67
N ALA A 124 0.61 -5.08 6.38
CA ALA A 124 1.03 -3.84 7.03
C ALA A 124 0.86 -3.93 8.56
N THR A 125 -0.30 -4.38 9.04
CA THR A 125 -0.57 -4.54 10.48
C THR A 125 0.43 -5.49 11.16
N VAL A 126 0.71 -6.64 10.54
CA VAL A 126 1.67 -7.62 11.08
C VAL A 126 3.09 -7.07 11.06
N THR A 127 3.48 -6.43 9.96
CA THR A 127 4.84 -5.88 9.79
C THR A 127 5.08 -4.72 10.75
N ASP A 128 4.07 -3.89 11.03
CA ASP A 128 4.14 -2.82 12.01
C ASP A 128 4.34 -3.38 13.43
N ARG A 129 3.55 -4.40 13.80
CA ARG A 129 3.72 -5.09 15.09
C ARG A 129 5.11 -5.71 15.23
N LEU A 130 5.63 -6.32 14.17
CA LEU A 130 6.99 -6.88 14.17
C LEU A 130 8.04 -5.76 14.31
N ARG A 131 7.93 -4.68 13.53
CA ARG A 131 8.81 -3.52 13.60
C ARG A 131 8.86 -2.94 15.02
N ARG A 132 7.71 -2.76 15.66
CA ARG A 132 7.60 -2.25 17.04
C ARG A 132 8.15 -3.22 18.08
N ARG A 133 8.11 -4.53 17.82
CA ARG A 133 8.65 -5.56 18.71
C ARG A 133 10.18 -5.66 18.64
N PHE A 134 10.77 -5.41 17.47
CA PHE A 134 12.18 -5.65 17.21
C PHE A 134 13.03 -4.39 17.03
N GLY A 135 12.44 -3.19 16.95
CA GLY A 135 13.16 -1.92 16.82
C GLY A 135 12.64 -0.86 17.79
N PRO A 136 13.53 -0.06 18.40
CA PRO A 136 13.11 1.11 19.17
C PRO A 136 12.37 2.10 18.25
N PRO A 137 11.48 2.94 18.79
CA PRO A 137 10.76 3.93 18.00
C PRO A 137 11.75 4.84 17.27
N VAL A 138 11.76 4.74 15.94
CA VAL A 138 12.54 5.63 15.06
C VAL A 138 11.88 7.00 15.15
N GLY A 139 12.41 7.83 16.05
CA GLY A 139 11.80 9.11 16.38
C GLY A 139 12.45 9.83 17.57
N TYR A 140 13.11 9.12 18.48
CA TYR A 140 14.13 9.75 19.30
C TYR A 140 15.43 9.77 18.49
N PRO A 141 15.93 10.92 18.02
CA PRO A 141 17.33 10.98 17.69
C PRO A 141 18.07 10.61 18.97
N ASP A 142 18.73 9.46 18.95
CA ASP A 142 19.71 9.05 19.96
C ASP A 142 20.94 9.95 19.77
N ARG A 143 20.75 11.27 19.92
CA ARG A 143 21.86 12.16 20.20
C ARG A 143 22.24 11.81 21.62
N GLY A 144 23.28 11.00 21.76
CA GLY A 144 24.04 10.77 22.99
C GLY A 144 24.66 12.06 23.58
N GLU A 145 24.08 13.22 23.32
CA GLU A 145 24.25 14.43 24.07
C GLU A 145 23.01 14.58 24.95
N ALA A 146 23.11 14.02 26.16
CA ALA A 146 22.40 14.59 27.29
C ALA A 146 22.82 16.07 27.37
N ARG A 147 22.09 16.94 26.68
CA ARG A 147 22.19 18.38 26.84
C ARG A 147 21.77 18.62 28.29
N ARG A 148 22.75 18.69 29.20
CA ARG A 148 22.53 19.22 30.54
C ARG A 148 21.84 20.56 30.34
N ILE A 149 20.57 20.62 30.70
CA ILE A 149 19.88 21.89 30.91
C ILE A 149 20.49 22.41 32.21
N THR A 150 21.59 23.15 32.10
CA THR A 150 22.10 23.94 33.22
C THR A 150 21.10 25.06 33.47
N GLY A 151 20.43 25.03 34.64
CA GLY A 151 19.49 26.08 35.05
C GLY A 151 18.22 25.60 35.76
N LEU A 152 18.07 24.31 36.10
CA LEU A 152 16.91 23.80 36.84
C LEU A 152 17.13 23.69 38.36
N ASP A 153 18.28 24.12 38.89
CA ASP A 153 18.62 23.99 40.31
C ASP A 153 18.43 25.29 41.14
N ASP A 154 17.93 26.39 40.57
CA ASP A 154 18.02 27.72 41.22
C ASP A 154 16.68 28.35 41.70
N GLU A 155 15.60 27.59 41.88
CA GLU A 155 14.33 28.14 42.42
C GLU A 155 13.77 27.43 43.66
N THR A 156 14.63 26.84 44.49
CA THR A 156 14.25 26.49 45.86
C THR A 156 15.22 27.07 46.87
N ARG A 157 15.13 28.38 47.10
CA ARG A 157 15.56 28.98 48.36
C ARG A 157 14.75 30.20 48.74
#